data_AF-A0A2P1K3U8-F1
#
_entry.id   AF-A0A2P1K3U8-F1
#
_cell.length_a   1.000
_cell.length_b   1.000
_cell.length_c   1.000
_cell.angle_alpha   90.00
_cell.angle_beta   90.00
_cell.angle_gamma   90.00
#
_symmetry.space_group_name_H-M   'P 1'
#
loop_
_entity.id
_entity.type
_entity.pdbx_description
1 polymer ?
#
loop_
_entity_poly.entity_id
_entity_poly.type
_entity_poly.pdbx_seq_one_letter_code
_entity_poly.pdbx_strand_id
1 'polypeptide(L)'
;RVTPQPGVPPEEAGAAVAAESSTGTWTTVWTDGLTSLDRYKGRCYRIERVVGEKDQYIAYVAYPLDLFEEGSVTNMFTSIVGNVFGFKALRALRLEDLRVP
;
A
#
# COMPACT_ATOMS: atom_id res chain seq x y z
N ARG A 1 -1.60 -8.19 -5.61
CA ARG A 1 -0.50 -9.15 -5.89
C ARG A 1 0.82 -8.39 -5.99
N VAL A 2 1.78 -8.75 -5.15
CA VAL A 2 3.08 -8.09 -4.98
C VAL A 2 4.18 -9.09 -5.32
N THR A 3 5.16 -8.65 -6.11
CA THR A 3 6.39 -9.40 -6.38
C THR A 3 7.59 -8.56 -5.94
N PRO A 4 8.13 -8.77 -4.74
CA PRO A 4 9.28 -8.00 -4.23
C PRO A 4 10.56 -8.24 -5.05
N GLN A 5 11.51 -7.32 -4.95
CA GLN A 5 12.89 -7.58 -5.37
C GLN A 5 13.56 -8.65 -4.49
N PRO A 6 14.55 -9.39 -5.01
CA PRO A 6 15.36 -10.29 -4.19
C PRO A 6 15.95 -9.56 -2.98
N GLY A 7 15.80 -10.13 -1.78
CA GLY A 7 16.28 -9.56 -0.53
C GLY A 7 15.32 -8.57 0.14
N VAL A 8 14.21 -8.17 -0.50
CA VAL A 8 13.16 -7.37 0.13
C VAL A 8 12.14 -8.30 0.79
N PRO A 9 11.94 -8.25 2.11
CA PRO A 9 10.92 -9.04 2.80
C PRO A 9 9.51 -8.71 2.27
N PRO A 10 8.60 -9.69 2.15
CA PRO A 10 7.24 -9.43 1.70
C PRO A 10 6.47 -8.50 2.67
N GLU A 11 6.78 -8.55 3.97
CA GLU A 11 6.24 -7.65 4.99
C GLU A 11 6.62 -6.19 4.71
N GLU A 12 7.89 -5.94 4.40
CA GLU A 12 8.39 -4.61 4.04
C GLU A 12 7.78 -4.13 2.73
N ALA A 13 7.67 -5.01 1.73
CA ALA A 13 7.03 -4.67 0.46
C ALA A 13 5.55 -4.29 0.64
N GLY A 14 4.81 -5.03 1.47
CA GLY A 14 3.42 -4.71 1.80
C GLY A 14 3.29 -3.42 2.60
N ALA A 15 4.19 -3.18 3.57
CA ALA A 15 4.22 -1.95 4.35
C ALA A 15 4.55 -0.72 3.48
N ALA A 16 5.51 -0.82 2.57
CA ALA A 16 5.87 0.24 1.63
C ALA A 16 4.70 0.61 0.72
N VAL A 17 3.99 -0.38 0.17
CA VAL A 17 2.77 -0.15 -0.61
C VAL A 17 1.73 0.58 0.23
N ALA A 18 1.46 0.13 1.46
CA ALA A 18 0.47 0.76 2.33
C ALA A 18 0.85 2.20 2.72
N ALA A 19 2.12 2.45 3.02
CA ALA A 19 2.62 3.76 3.40
C ALA A 19 2.48 4.77 2.25
N GLU A 20 2.99 4.44 1.07
CA GLU A 20 3.12 5.38 -0.06
C GLU A 20 1.83 5.51 -0.91
N SER A 21 0.80 4.74 -0.56
CA SER A 21 -0.58 4.92 -1.05
C SER A 21 -1.51 5.56 -0.01
N SER A 22 -0.96 6.02 1.13
CA SER A 22 -1.72 6.73 2.16
C SER A 22 -1.01 8.00 2.63
N THR A 23 -0.08 7.90 3.58
CA THR A 23 0.51 9.06 4.27
C THR A 23 2.03 9.04 4.42
N GLY A 24 2.69 7.93 4.05
CA GLY A 24 4.12 7.74 4.28
C GLY A 24 5.00 8.22 3.13
N THR A 25 6.26 8.47 3.45
CA THR A 25 7.34 8.72 2.49
C THR A 25 8.63 8.01 2.93
N TRP A 26 9.70 8.10 2.14
CA TRP A 26 10.96 7.37 2.30
C TRP A 26 11.79 7.73 3.55
N THR A 27 11.45 8.81 4.24
CA THR A 27 12.12 9.23 5.48
C THR A 27 11.09 9.77 6.47
N THR A 28 11.40 9.72 7.77
CA THR A 28 10.54 10.28 8.81
C THR A 28 10.39 11.78 8.63
N VAL A 29 9.16 12.26 8.75
CA VAL A 29 8.84 13.69 8.69
C VAL A 29 8.24 14.13 10.03
N TRP A 30 8.76 15.23 10.59
CA TRP A 30 8.30 15.72 11.90
C TRP A 30 6.82 16.15 11.88
N THR A 31 6.30 16.49 10.70
CA THR A 31 4.90 16.88 10.49
C THR A 31 3.92 15.76 10.77
N ASP A 32 4.36 14.50 10.83
CA ASP A 32 3.55 13.38 11.32
C ASP A 32 3.00 13.65 12.72
N GLY A 33 3.74 14.38 13.56
CA GLY A 33 3.31 14.78 14.91
C GLY A 33 2.22 15.85 14.96
N LEU A 34 1.87 16.46 13.82
CA LEU A 34 0.78 17.44 13.72
C LEU A 34 -0.58 16.79 13.44
N THR A 35 -0.60 15.50 13.13
CA THR A 35 -1.81 14.73 12.82
C THR A 35 -1.81 13.41 13.58
N SER A 36 -2.92 12.67 13.52
CA SER A 36 -3.01 11.32 14.08
C SER A 36 -2.70 10.29 13.00
N LEU A 37 -1.44 9.84 12.91
CA LEU A 37 -1.06 8.75 12.02
C LEU A 37 -1.91 7.49 12.25
N ASP A 38 -2.30 7.20 13.50
CA ASP A 38 -3.15 6.05 13.78
C ASP A 38 -4.54 6.14 13.15
N ARG A 39 -5.03 7.35 12.91
CA ARG A 39 -6.28 7.57 12.17
C ARG A 39 -6.07 7.43 10.67
N TYR A 40 -5.03 8.03 10.11
CA TYR A 40 -4.91 8.22 8.66
C TYR A 40 -4.03 7.20 7.92
N LYS A 41 -3.16 6.46 8.62
CA LYS A 41 -2.25 5.52 7.94
C LYS A 41 -3.00 4.33 7.33
N GLY A 42 -2.71 4.03 6.07
CA GLY A 42 -3.02 2.75 5.46
C GLY A 42 -2.25 1.64 6.16
N ARG A 43 -2.84 0.45 6.26
CA ARG A 43 -2.24 -0.69 6.99
C ARG A 43 -2.27 -1.95 6.15
N CYS A 44 -1.10 -2.51 5.87
CA CYS A 44 -0.99 -3.90 5.41
C CYS A 44 -1.24 -4.82 6.62
N TYR A 45 -2.37 -5.53 6.65
CA TYR A 45 -2.79 -6.31 7.82
C TYR A 45 -2.69 -7.82 7.63
N ARG A 46 -2.51 -8.30 6.39
CA ARG A 46 -2.37 -9.71 6.06
C ARG A 46 -1.54 -9.84 4.79
N ILE A 47 -0.66 -10.84 4.78
CA ILE A 47 0.16 -11.20 3.62
C ILE A 47 0.11 -12.70 3.44
N GLU A 48 -0.16 -13.14 2.22
CA GLU A 48 -0.26 -14.56 1.89
C GLU A 48 0.60 -14.89 0.69
N ARG A 49 1.20 -16.09 0.70
CA ARG A 49 1.89 -16.60 -0.47
C ARG A 49 0.88 -17.00 -1.55
N VAL A 50 1.20 -16.67 -2.79
CA VAL A 50 0.46 -17.19 -3.94
C VAL A 50 0.89 -18.64 -4.16
N VAL A 51 -0.06 -19.58 -4.08
CA VAL A 51 0.20 -21.00 -4.33
C VAL A 51 0.68 -21.20 -5.77
N GLY A 52 1.76 -21.95 -5.95
CA GLY A 52 2.36 -22.22 -7.27
C GLY A 52 3.37 -21.18 -7.74
N GLU A 53 3.52 -20.05 -7.04
CA GLU A 53 4.49 -19.00 -7.35
C GLU A 53 5.58 -18.92 -6.28
N LYS A 54 6.83 -18.72 -6.69
CA LYS A 54 7.97 -18.75 -5.76
C LYS A 54 8.08 -17.50 -4.89
N ASP A 55 7.89 -16.33 -5.51
CA ASP A 55 8.18 -15.01 -4.91
C ASP A 55 6.99 -14.03 -5.02
N GLN A 56 5.77 -14.54 -5.17
CA GLN A 56 4.57 -13.71 -5.26
C GLN A 56 3.69 -13.81 -4.02
N TYR A 57 3.12 -12.68 -3.65
CA TYR A 57 2.32 -12.54 -2.44
C TYR A 57 1.03 -11.76 -2.71
N ILE A 58 -0.02 -12.02 -1.94
CA ILE A 58 -1.19 -11.17 -1.83
C ILE A 58 -1.04 -10.37 -0.53
N ALA A 59 -0.83 -9.06 -0.67
CA ALA A 59 -0.85 -8.12 0.45
C ALA A 59 -2.23 -7.48 0.54
N TYR A 60 -2.85 -7.55 1.72
CA TYR A 60 -4.14 -6.94 2.00
C TYR A 60 -3.92 -5.62 2.74
N VAL A 61 -4.35 -4.52 2.12
CA VAL A 61 -4.20 -3.16 2.65
C VAL A 61 -5.57 -2.60 3.01
N ALA A 62 -5.68 -2.04 4.22
CA ALA A 62 -6.87 -1.32 4.67
C ALA A 62 -6.59 0.19 4.70
N TYR A 63 -7.52 0.97 4.16
CA TYR A 63 -7.46 2.42 4.10
C TYR A 63 -8.62 3.03 4.92
N PRO A 64 -8.38 4.03 5.77
CA PRO A 64 -9.44 4.81 6.40
C PRO A 64 -10.32 5.51 5.35
N LEU A 65 -11.64 5.55 5.58
CA LEU A 65 -12.60 6.18 4.64
C LEU A 65 -12.30 7.67 4.45
N ASP A 66 -11.91 8.36 5.52
CA ASP A 66 -11.59 9.80 5.53
C ASP A 66 -10.41 10.20 4.60
N LEU A 67 -9.69 9.24 4.01
CA LEU A 67 -8.67 9.53 3.00
C LEU A 67 -9.26 9.87 1.63
N PHE A 68 -10.52 9.51 1.40
CA PHE A 68 -11.13 9.54 0.08
C PHE A 68 -12.18 10.64 -0.03
N GLU A 69 -12.10 11.39 -1.13
CA GLU A 69 -13.10 12.40 -1.50
C GLU A 69 -14.41 11.73 -1.94
N GLU A 70 -15.55 12.23 -1.43
CA GLU A 70 -16.85 11.66 -1.74
C GLU A 70 -17.19 11.75 -3.24
N GLY A 71 -17.62 10.63 -3.82
CA GLY A 71 -18.02 10.56 -5.24
C GLY A 71 -16.86 10.63 -6.25
N SER A 72 -15.60 10.62 -5.79
CA SER A 72 -14.42 10.82 -6.64
C SER A 72 -13.64 9.51 -6.85
N VAL A 73 -13.99 8.78 -7.92
CA VAL A 73 -13.20 7.61 -8.36
C VAL A 73 -11.76 8.00 -8.70
N THR A 74 -11.58 9.22 -9.24
CA THR A 74 -10.27 9.79 -9.54
C THR A 74 -9.40 9.86 -8.28
N ASN A 75 -9.90 10.47 -7.20
CA ASN A 75 -9.18 10.58 -5.94
C ASN A 75 -8.82 9.19 -5.38
N MET A 76 -9.77 8.25 -5.39
CA MET A 76 -9.52 6.88 -4.93
C MET A 76 -8.37 6.20 -5.68
N PHE A 77 -8.35 6.28 -7.02
CA PHE A 77 -7.28 5.68 -7.82
C PHE A 77 -5.96 6.44 -7.69
N THR A 78 -5.97 7.76 -7.55
CA THR A 78 -4.76 8.55 -7.30
C THR A 78 -4.04 8.07 -6.03
N SER A 79 -4.78 7.78 -4.97
CA SER A 79 -4.19 7.24 -3.72
C SER A 79 -3.73 5.79 -3.89
N ILE A 80 -4.61 4.89 -4.33
CA ILE A 80 -4.35 3.43 -4.28
C ILE A 80 -3.32 2.97 -5.32
N VAL A 81 -3.33 3.56 -6.51
CA VAL A 81 -2.47 3.11 -7.62
C VAL A 81 -1.50 4.16 -8.15
N GLY A 82 -1.50 5.37 -7.59
CA GLY A 82 -0.75 6.51 -8.12
C GLY A 82 0.75 6.27 -8.29
N ASN A 83 1.46 6.03 -7.19
CA ASN A 83 2.93 5.95 -7.20
C ASN A 83 3.48 4.52 -6.99
N VAL A 84 2.73 3.68 -6.26
CA VAL A 84 3.23 2.40 -5.71
C VAL A 84 3.66 1.38 -6.77
N PHE A 85 3.15 1.48 -7.99
CA PHE A 85 3.51 0.56 -9.09
C PHE A 85 4.93 0.82 -9.65
N GLY A 86 5.50 2.01 -9.40
CA GLY A 86 6.85 2.38 -9.82
C GLY A 86 7.95 2.12 -8.79
N PHE A 87 7.64 1.48 -7.66
CA PHE A 87 8.60 1.28 -6.57
C PHE A 87 9.76 0.39 -6.99
N LYS A 88 11.00 0.90 -6.88
CA LYS A 88 12.22 0.14 -7.22
C LYS A 88 12.39 -1.14 -6.39
N ALA A 89 11.85 -1.17 -5.18
CA ALA A 89 11.83 -2.33 -4.29
C ALA A 89 10.88 -3.46 -4.75
N LEU A 90 10.04 -3.20 -5.76
CA LEU A 90 9.12 -4.15 -6.35
C LEU A 90 9.55 -4.48 -7.77
N ARG A 91 9.47 -5.77 -8.14
CA ARG A 91 9.62 -6.21 -9.54
C ARG A 91 8.31 -6.06 -10.31
N ALA A 92 7.19 -6.32 -9.63
CA ALA A 92 5.86 -6.17 -10.19
C ALA A 92 4.84 -5.92 -9.08
N LEU A 93 3.79 -5.18 -9.42
CA LEU A 93 2.63 -4.95 -8.59
C LEU A 93 1.38 -5.04 -9.47
N ARG A 94 0.33 -5.67 -8.96
CA ARG A 94 -0.99 -5.73 -9.58
C ARG A 94 -2.07 -5.56 -8.52
N LEU A 95 -2.97 -4.60 -8.72
CA LEU A 95 -4.20 -4.50 -7.96
C LEU A 95 -5.16 -5.59 -8.46
N GLU A 96 -5.57 -6.49 -7.57
CA GLU A 96 -6.42 -7.64 -7.95
C GLU A 96 -7.90 -7.35 -7.68
N ASP A 97 -8.22 -6.70 -6.56
CA ASP A 97 -9.59 -6.43 -6.13
C ASP A 97 -9.64 -5.23 -5.17
N LEU A 98 -10.82 -4.61 -5.05
CA LEU A 98 -11.13 -3.55 -4.10
C LEU A 98 -12.49 -3.81 -3.44
N ARG A 99 -12.50 -3.81 -2.10
CA ARG A 99 -13.75 -3.76 -1.34
C ARG A 99 -14.12 -2.29 -1.09
N VAL A 100 -15.19 -1.82 -1.71
CA VAL A 100 -15.81 -0.51 -1.41
C VAL A 100 -16.87 -0.71 -0.31
N PRO A 101 -16.81 0.04 0.81
CA PRO A 101 -17.72 -0.13 1.95
C PRO A 101 -19.14 0.38 1.70
#